data_AF-A0A1G9I7I2-F1
#
_entry.id   AF-A0A1G9I7I2-F1
#
_cell.length_a   1.000
_cell.length_b   1.000
_cell.length_c   1.000
_cell.angle_alpha   90.00
_cell.angle_beta   90.00
_cell.angle_gamma   90.00
#
_symmetry.space_group_name_H-M   'P 1'
#
loop_
_entity.id
_entity.type
_entity.pdbx_description
1 polymer ?
#
loop_
_entity_poly.entity_id
_entity_poly.type
_entity_poly.pdbx_seq_one_letter_code
_entity_poly.pdbx_strand_id
1 'polypeptide(L)' 'MEVKNKLKEIRMKEYMLNQKEFAELLEINYRQYNKYENEVVPSLQIALHIAKKLNKPLEEIFYLE' A
#
# COMPACT_ATOMS: atom_id res chain seq x y z
N MET A 1 -3.16 -4.28 -19.33
CA MET A 1 -3.33 -4.73 -17.94
C MET A 1 -2.21 -4.11 -17.13
N GLU A 2 -2.52 -3.04 -16.43
CA GLU A 2 -1.61 -2.36 -15.50
C GLU A 2 -2.03 -2.71 -14.07
N VAL A 3 -1.07 -2.86 -13.15
CA VAL A 3 -1.40 -3.07 -11.73
C VAL A 3 -1.62 -1.72 -11.07
N LYS A 4 -2.81 -1.49 -10.52
CA LYS A 4 -3.17 -0.33 -9.70
C LYS A 4 -3.29 -0.73 -8.23
N ASN A 5 -3.40 0.27 -7.35
CA ASN A 5 -3.56 0.05 -5.92
C ASN A 5 -4.57 1.02 -5.27
N LYS A 6 -5.02 0.67 -4.06
CA LYS A 6 -5.91 1.47 -3.21
C LYS A 6 -5.22 2.02 -1.96
N LEU A 7 -3.89 2.07 -1.91
CA LEU A 7 -3.15 2.43 -0.69
C LEU A 7 -3.54 3.82 -0.17
N LYS A 8 -3.71 4.80 -1.07
CA LYS A 8 -4.15 6.15 -0.71
C LYS A 8 -5.54 6.15 -0.07
N GLU A 9 -6.46 5.40 -0.67
CA GLU A 9 -7.83 5.30 -0.19
C GLU A 9 -7.88 4.62 1.18
N ILE A 10 -7.19 3.49 1.35
CA ILE A 10 -7.09 2.76 2.62
C ILE A 10 -6.50 3.67 3.70
N ARG A 11 -5.36 4.31 3.41
CA ARG A 11 -4.70 5.23 4.35
C ARG A 11 -5.62 6.36 4.79
N MET A 12 -6.31 7.00 3.85
CA MET A 12 -7.14 8.17 4.13
C MET A 12 -8.50 7.81 4.73
N LYS A 13 -9.11 6.66 4.41
CA LYS A 13 -10.46 6.33 4.89
C LYS A 13 -10.45 5.49 6.17
N GLU A 14 -9.49 4.57 6.31
CA GLU A 14 -9.49 3.61 7.41
C GLU A 14 -8.58 4.04 8.56
N TYR A 15 -7.46 4.70 8.25
CA TYR A 15 -6.44 5.03 9.25
C TYR A 15 -6.33 6.53 9.54
N MET A 16 -6.70 7.39 8.57
CA MET A 16 -6.58 8.85 8.69
C MET A 16 -5.16 9.33 9.02
N LEU A 17 -4.16 8.59 8.54
CA LEU A 17 -2.74 8.84 8.82
C LEU A 17 -2.08 9.59 7.67
N ASN A 18 -1.04 10.37 7.99
CA ASN A 18 -0.14 10.89 6.97
C ASN A 18 0.71 9.75 6.39
N GLN A 19 1.36 10.00 5.25
CA GLN A 19 2.13 8.97 4.54
C GLN A 19 3.31 8.41 5.36
N LYS A 20 3.90 9.20 6.27
CA LYS A 20 5.00 8.77 7.12
C LYS A 20 4.52 7.83 8.22
N GLU A 21 3.47 8.22 8.94
CA GLU A 21 2.84 7.39 9.97
C GLU A 21 2.33 6.07 9.38
N PHE A 22 1.76 6.11 8.17
CA PHE A 22 1.27 4.90 7.53
C PHE A 22 2.39 3.99 7.04
N ALA A 23 3.51 4.54 6.57
CA ALA A 23 4.70 3.76 6.25
C ALA A 23 5.27 3.05 7.49
N GLU A 24 5.26 3.73 8.65
CA GLU A 24 5.64 3.14 9.94
C GLU A 24 4.71 2.00 10.34
N LEU A 25 3.38 2.17 10.19
CA LEU A 25 2.38 1.11 10.40
C LEU A 25 2.61 -0.11 9.50
N LEU A 26 2.97 0.14 8.24
CA LEU A 26 3.28 -0.90 7.26
C LEU A 26 4.69 -1.50 7.43
N GLU A 27 5.50 -1.00 8.37
CA GLU A 27 6.90 -1.39 8.59
C GLU A 27 7.76 -1.33 7.32
N ILE A 28 7.54 -0.31 6.48
CA ILE A 28 8.32 -0.05 5.27
C ILE A 28 8.92 1.35 5.26
N ASN A 29 9.90 1.58 4.39
CA ASN A 29 10.50 2.91 4.27
C ASN A 29 9.49 3.92 3.71
N TYR A 30 9.43 5.12 4.31
CA TYR A 30 8.57 6.21 3.84
C TYR A 30 8.72 6.53 2.33
N ARG A 31 9.95 6.54 1.80
CA ARG A 31 10.18 6.80 0.36
C ARG A 31 9.66 5.65 -0.52
N GLN A 32 9.71 4.42 -0.02
CA GLN A 32 9.10 3.27 -0.71
C GLN A 32 7.58 3.43 -0.73
N TYR A 33 6.98 3.68 0.44
CA TYR A 33 5.54 3.89 0.53
C TYR A 33 5.04 5.01 -0.39
N ASN A 34 5.71 6.17 -0.36
CA ASN A 34 5.35 7.29 -1.22
C ASN A 34 5.38 6.92 -2.71
N LYS A 35 6.36 6.13 -3.15
CA LYS A 35 6.39 5.62 -4.53
C LYS A 35 5.25 4.64 -4.82
N TYR A 36 4.95 3.74 -3.88
CA TYR A 36 3.89 2.74 -4.07
C TYR A 36 2.49 3.34 -4.11
N GLU A 37 2.21 4.36 -3.30
CA GLU A 37 0.92 5.03 -3.30
C GLU A 37 0.61 5.72 -4.64
N ASN A 38 1.63 6.18 -5.37
CA ASN A 38 1.45 7.07 -6.52
C ASN A 38 1.75 6.41 -7.88
N GLU A 39 2.89 5.72 -8.04
CA GLU A 39 3.44 5.44 -9.38
C GLU A 39 4.06 4.06 -9.55
N VAL A 40 4.53 3.43 -8.48
CA VAL A 40 5.36 2.22 -8.57
C VAL A 40 4.60 1.01 -8.05
N VAL A 41 4.55 -0.04 -8.86
CA VAL A 41 4.07 -1.34 -8.41
C VAL A 41 5.14 -1.97 -7.51
N PRO A 42 4.84 -2.30 -6.24
CA PRO A 42 5.79 -2.99 -5.39
C PRO A 42 6.08 -4.41 -5.91
N SER A 43 7.20 -4.99 -5.48
CA SER A 43 7.43 -6.42 -5.72
C SER A 43 6.35 -7.24 -5.01
N LEU A 44 6.07 -8.45 -5.51
CA LEU A 44 5.08 -9.35 -4.89
C LEU A 44 5.36 -9.58 -3.39
N GLN A 45 6.62 -9.69 -3.00
CA GLN A 45 7.02 -9.83 -1.59
C GLN A 45 6.58 -8.64 -0.73
N ILE A 46 6.76 -7.41 -1.22
CA ILE A 46 6.32 -6.21 -0.49
C ILE A 46 4.80 -6.07 -0.52
N ALA A 47 4.17 -6.39 -1.65
CA ALA A 47 2.72 -6.35 -1.76
C ALA A 47 2.04 -7.30 -0.75
N LEU A 48 2.56 -8.54 -0.62
CA LEU A 48 2.12 -9.51 0.38
C LEU A 48 2.41 -9.05 1.82
N HIS A 49 3.56 -8.40 2.05
CA HIS A 49 3.86 -7.82 3.36
C HIS A 49 2.84 -6.76 3.76
N ILE A 50 2.54 -5.83 2.86
CA ILE A 50 1.53 -4.78 3.05
C ILE A 50 0.16 -5.42 3.31
N ALA A 51 -0.24 -6.43 2.52
CA ALA A 51 -1.49 -7.14 2.70
C ALA A 51 -1.61 -7.77 4.10
N LYS A 52 -0.52 -8.38 4.59
CA LYS A 52 -0.45 -8.92 5.95
C LYS A 52 -0.58 -7.83 7.02
N LYS A 53 0.06 -6.68 6.84
CA LYS A 53 -0.01 -5.55 7.79
C LYS A 53 -1.39 -4.90 7.85
N LEU A 54 -2.07 -4.83 6.71
CA LEU A 54 -3.43 -4.29 6.61
C LEU A 54 -4.50 -5.33 6.97
N ASN A 55 -4.11 -6.60 7.16
CA ASN A 55 -5.03 -7.72 7.36
C ASN A 55 -6.13 -7.77 6.30
N LYS A 56 -5.73 -7.63 5.03
CA LYS A 56 -6.63 -7.62 3.86
C LYS A 56 -6.11 -8.56 2.77
N PRO A 57 -7.00 -9.13 1.94
CA PRO A 57 -6.62 -9.82 0.73
C PRO A 57 -5.79 -8.92 -0.19
N LEU A 58 -4.87 -9.52 -0.95
CA LEU A 58 -3.99 -8.78 -1.85
C LEU A 58 -4.80 -8.02 -2.91
N GLU A 59 -5.86 -8.64 -3.39
CA GLU A 59 -6.74 -8.19 -4.48
C GLU A 59 -7.62 -6.99 -4.07
N GLU A 60 -7.86 -6.82 -2.76
CA GLU A 60 -8.53 -5.64 -2.24
C GLU A 60 -7.62 -4.41 -2.22
N ILE A 61 -6.30 -4.62 -2.22
CA ILE A 61 -5.29 -3.56 -2.17
C ILE A 61 -4.72 -3.28 -3.57
N PHE A 62 -4.37 -4.33 -4.33
CA PHE A 62 -3.74 -4.27 -5.65
C PHE A 62 -4.60 -5.02 -6.67
N TYR A 63 -4.90 -4.41 -7.82
CA TYR A 63 -5.80 -4.97 -8.82
C TYR A 63 -5.32 -4.68 -10.24
N LEU A 64 -5.79 -5.46 -11.21
CA LEU A 64 -5.50 -5.27 -12.63
C LEU A 64 -6.57 -4.37 -13.26
N GLU A 65 -6.12 -3.36 -14.00
CA GLU A 65 -6.93 -2.48 -14.85
C GLU A 65 -6.53 -2.62 -16.33
#